data_AF-A0A183FNA8-F1
#
_entry.id   AF-A0A183FNA8-F1
#
_cell.length_a   1.000
_cell.length_b   1.000
_cell.length_c   1.000
_cell.angle_alpha   90.00
_cell.angle_beta   90.00
_cell.angle_gamma   90.00
#
_symmetry.space_group_name_H-M   'P 1'
#
loop_
_entity.id
_entity.type
_entity.pdbx_description
1 polymer ?
#
loop_
_entity_poly.entity_id
_entity_poly.type
_entity_poly.pdbx_seq_one_letter_code
_entity_poly.pdbx_strand_id
1 'polypeptide(L)'
;MNAPAAFKSFLIFDGERKISVENATKVSNAANQLQKDPMVLFAGYKNPHPLKHKILLRVQTTGQTTPADALCNAITDLIAELSLRSRNQ
;
A
#
# COMPACT_ATOMS: atom_id res chain seq x y z
N MET A 1 3.53 28.77 17.60
CA MET A 1 2.53 27.72 17.31
C MET A 1 3.27 26.59 16.58
N ASN A 2 3.31 25.37 17.13
CA ASN A 2 4.19 24.26 16.67
C ASN A 2 3.50 23.24 15.74
N ALA A 3 2.38 23.59 15.10
CA ALA A 3 1.72 22.71 14.16
C ALA A 3 2.43 22.77 12.79
N PRO A 4 2.78 21.62 12.17
CA PRO A 4 3.29 21.61 10.81
C PRO A 4 2.22 22.14 9.84
N ALA A 5 2.65 22.80 8.77
CA ALA A 5 1.73 23.31 7.76
C ALA A 5 0.96 22.17 7.07
N ALA A 6 -0.34 22.39 6.80
CA ALA A 6 -1.25 21.36 6.28
C ALA A 6 -0.80 20.72 4.95
N PHE A 7 -0.01 21.44 4.14
CA PHE A 7 0.50 20.92 2.87
C PHE A 7 1.62 19.90 3.01
N LYS A 8 2.31 19.86 4.16
CA LYS A 8 3.37 18.88 4.42
C LYS A 8 2.85 17.45 4.47
N SER A 9 1.54 17.26 4.58
CA SER A 9 0.90 15.95 4.66
C SER A 9 0.83 15.20 3.32
N PHE A 10 0.88 15.92 2.21
CA PHE A 10 0.71 15.36 0.86
C PHE A 10 1.85 15.69 -0.10
N LEU A 11 2.65 16.72 0.20
CA LEU A 11 3.81 17.08 -0.60
C LEU A 11 5.02 16.22 -0.21
N ILE A 12 5.58 15.52 -1.18
CA ILE A 12 6.85 14.80 -1.03
C ILE A 12 7.96 15.83 -1.23
N PHE A 13 8.78 16.05 -0.20
CA PHE A 13 9.88 17.02 -0.26
C PHE A 13 11.07 16.45 -1.03
N ASP A 14 11.89 17.36 -1.57
CA ASP A 14 13.05 17.01 -2.38
C ASP A 14 14.00 16.09 -1.59
N GLY A 15 14.21 14.87 -2.08
CA GLY A 15 14.96 13.79 -1.39
C GLY A 15 14.11 12.69 -0.72
N GLU A 16 12.80 12.86 -0.58
CA GLU A 16 11.91 11.79 -0.12
C GLU A 16 11.37 10.97 -1.31
N ARG A 17 11.42 9.63 -1.22
CA ARG A 17 10.85 8.73 -2.24
C ARG A 17 9.41 8.37 -1.88
N LYS A 18 8.53 8.37 -2.88
CA LYS A 18 7.11 7.98 -2.75
C LYS A 18 6.93 6.54 -2.24
N ILE A 19 7.86 5.65 -2.61
CA ILE A 19 7.85 4.24 -2.24
C ILE A 19 9.30 3.84 -1.92
N SER A 20 9.50 3.20 -0.77
CA SER A 20 10.76 2.52 -0.43
C SER A 20 10.43 1.03 -0.26
N VAL A 21 11.07 0.18 -1.06
CA VAL A 21 10.90 -1.27 -0.99
C VAL A 21 12.02 -1.83 -0.13
N GLU A 22 11.68 -2.44 0.99
CA GLU A 22 12.61 -3.10 1.88
C GLU A 22 12.25 -4.58 1.99
N ASN A 23 13.25 -5.45 1.78
CA ASN A 23 13.06 -6.90 1.88
C ASN A 23 13.13 -7.31 3.37
N ALA A 24 12.00 -7.70 3.94
CA ALA A 24 11.90 -8.04 5.36
C ALA A 24 11.54 -9.52 5.60
N THR A 25 12.32 -10.19 6.45
CA THR A 25 12.11 -11.60 6.82
C THR A 25 11.13 -11.69 8.00
N LYS A 26 9.95 -12.32 7.77
CA LYS A 26 8.88 -12.74 8.72
C LYS A 26 8.39 -11.78 9.84
N VAL A 27 7.16 -11.26 9.69
CA VAL A 27 6.27 -10.68 10.74
C VAL A 27 4.81 -10.79 10.25
N SER A 28 3.85 -11.15 11.11
CA SER A 28 2.41 -11.28 10.80
C SER A 28 1.62 -9.98 11.07
N ASN A 29 0.67 -9.64 10.17
CA ASN A 29 -0.37 -8.56 10.20
C ASN A 29 -1.25 -8.53 8.93
N ALA A 30 -2.52 -8.98 8.94
CA ALA A 30 -3.34 -9.15 7.72
C ALA A 30 -3.98 -7.85 7.13
N ALA A 31 -4.11 -7.78 5.80
CA ALA A 31 -4.83 -6.79 5.00
C ALA A 31 -5.73 -7.52 3.98
N ASN A 32 -7.01 -7.15 3.96
CA ASN A 32 -8.10 -7.95 3.39
C ASN A 32 -8.22 -7.95 1.86
N GLN A 33 -7.60 -7.02 1.12
CA GLN A 33 -7.88 -6.85 -0.31
C GLN A 33 -6.88 -7.56 -1.23
N LEU A 34 -5.61 -7.61 -0.82
CA LEU A 34 -4.55 -8.36 -1.49
C LEU A 34 -4.66 -9.88 -1.23
N GLN A 35 -5.38 -10.30 -0.18
CA GLN A 35 -5.68 -11.72 0.12
C GLN A 35 -6.67 -12.37 -0.86
N LYS A 36 -7.28 -11.61 -1.77
CA LYS A 36 -8.18 -12.17 -2.79
C LYS A 36 -7.42 -12.97 -3.86
N ASP A 37 -6.13 -12.68 -4.03
CA ASP A 37 -5.27 -13.42 -4.95
C ASP A 37 -4.70 -14.67 -4.24
N PRO A 38 -4.96 -15.89 -4.75
CA PRO A 38 -4.39 -17.13 -4.18
C PRO A 38 -2.85 -17.16 -4.19
N MET A 39 -2.20 -16.31 -5.00
CA MET A 39 -0.75 -16.17 -5.05
C MET A 39 -0.19 -15.26 -3.96
N VAL A 40 -1.03 -14.51 -3.24
CA VAL A 40 -0.63 -13.66 -2.13
C VAL A 40 -0.89 -14.37 -0.80
N LEU A 41 0.19 -14.81 -0.17
CA LEU A 41 0.14 -15.45 1.15
C LEU A 41 -0.23 -14.45 2.25
N PHE A 42 0.20 -13.21 2.08
CA PHE A 42 0.06 -12.20 3.10
C PHE A 42 0.13 -10.80 2.51
N ALA A 43 -0.73 -9.94 2.99
CA ALA A 43 -0.59 -8.51 2.83
C ALA A 43 -0.94 -7.85 4.16
N GLY A 44 -0.37 -6.70 4.44
CA GLY A 44 -0.54 -5.98 5.70
C GLY A 44 -0.11 -4.54 5.55
N TYR A 45 -0.77 -3.61 6.23
CA TYR A 45 -0.26 -2.25 6.35
C TYR A 45 -0.26 -1.80 7.82
N LYS A 46 0.67 -0.91 8.15
CA LYS A 46 0.74 -0.27 9.47
C LYS A 46 0.98 1.22 9.28
N ASN A 47 0.18 2.04 9.96
CA ASN A 47 0.52 3.44 10.18
C ASN A 47 1.33 3.55 11.48
N PRO A 48 2.65 3.78 11.44
CA PRO A 48 3.51 3.81 12.63
C PRO A 48 3.15 4.96 13.59
N HIS A 49 2.61 6.08 13.09
CA HIS A 49 2.19 7.18 13.93
C HIS A 49 1.12 8.04 13.23
N PRO A 50 0.00 8.40 13.88
CA PRO A 50 -1.10 9.15 13.26
C PRO A 50 -0.67 10.50 12.65
N LEU A 51 0.29 11.18 13.27
CA LEU A 51 0.82 12.48 12.79
C LEU A 51 1.86 12.36 11.66
N LYS A 52 2.27 11.15 11.26
CA LYS A 52 3.20 10.92 10.15
C LYS A 52 2.44 10.33 8.98
N HIS A 53 2.49 11.00 7.83
CA HIS A 53 1.85 10.54 6.59
C HIS A 53 2.73 9.53 5.84
N LYS A 54 3.18 8.48 6.53
CA LYS A 54 3.95 7.37 5.96
C LYS A 54 3.28 6.07 6.36
N ILE A 55 2.94 5.22 5.38
CA ILE A 55 2.32 3.92 5.63
C ILE A 55 3.34 2.85 5.25
N LEU A 56 3.51 1.87 6.14
CA LEU A 56 4.34 0.70 5.88
C LEU A 56 3.43 -0.39 5.31
N LEU A 57 3.64 -0.75 4.05
CA LEU A 57 2.94 -1.85 3.38
C LEU A 57 3.88 -3.05 3.31
N ARG A 58 3.38 -4.23 3.64
CA ARG A 58 4.09 -5.50 3.54
C ARG A 58 3.26 -6.48 2.73
N VAL A 59 3.89 -7.12 1.75
CA VAL A 59 3.27 -8.13 0.87
C VAL A 59 4.19 -9.34 0.79
N GLN A 60 3.61 -10.54 0.86
CA GLN A 60 4.30 -11.81 0.71
C GLN A 60 3.53 -12.66 -0.29
N THR A 61 4.24 -13.19 -1.29
CA THR A 61 3.69 -14.04 -2.34
C THR A 61 4.25 -15.45 -2.26
N THR A 62 3.63 -16.39 -2.98
CA THR A 62 4.02 -17.82 -3.07
C THR A 62 5.31 -18.07 -3.86
N GLY A 63 6.04 -17.02 -4.25
CA GLY A 63 7.28 -17.10 -5.04
C GLY A 63 7.09 -17.23 -6.54
N GLN A 64 5.88 -17.57 -7.01
CA GLN A 64 5.55 -17.61 -8.44
C GLN A 64 5.29 -16.22 -9.05
N THR A 65 4.92 -15.26 -8.21
CA THR A 65 4.70 -13.85 -8.58
C THR A 65 5.54 -12.95 -7.71
N THR A 66 6.03 -11.84 -8.26
CA THR A 66 6.73 -10.85 -7.44
C THR A 66 5.72 -10.04 -6.62
N PRO A 67 6.05 -9.63 -5.37
CA PRO A 67 5.15 -8.79 -4.57
C PRO A 67 4.82 -7.45 -5.24
N ALA A 68 5.71 -6.93 -6.07
CA ALA A 68 5.48 -5.70 -6.83
C ALA A 68 4.41 -5.91 -7.91
N ASP A 69 4.49 -6.99 -8.67
CA ASP A 69 3.51 -7.30 -9.72
C ASP A 69 2.14 -7.60 -9.11
N ALA A 70 2.09 -8.35 -8.02
CA ALA A 70 0.85 -8.61 -7.28
C ALA A 70 0.19 -7.32 -6.80
N LEU A 71 0.99 -6.33 -6.36
CA LEU A 71 0.48 -5.02 -5.95
C LEU A 71 -0.08 -4.22 -7.14
N CYS A 72 0.64 -4.19 -8.27
CA CYS A 72 0.19 -3.50 -9.49
C CYS A 72 -1.13 -4.08 -10.02
N ASN A 73 -1.26 -5.41 -10.02
CA ASN A 73 -2.47 -6.10 -10.44
C ASN A 73 -3.65 -5.74 -9.53
N ALA A 74 -3.45 -5.81 -8.20
CA ALA A 74 -4.49 -5.45 -7.24
C ALA A 74 -4.94 -3.98 -7.36
N ILE A 75 -4.02 -3.04 -7.66
CA ILE A 75 -4.37 -1.64 -7.91
C ILE A 75 -5.19 -1.49 -9.19
N THR A 76 -4.79 -2.18 -10.27
CA THR A 76 -5.49 -2.13 -11.55
C THR A 76 -6.91 -2.66 -11.43
N ASP A 77 -7.09 -3.77 -10.72
CA ASP A 77 -8.40 -4.35 -10.44
C ASP A 77 -9.28 -3.40 -9.61
N LEU A 78 -8.69 -2.73 -8.60
CA LEU A 78 -9.42 -1.76 -7.79
C LEU A 78 -9.85 -0.54 -8.61
N ILE A 79 -9.00 -0.04 -9.50
CA ILE A 79 -9.34 1.07 -10.41
C ILE A 79 -10.47 0.65 -11.35
N ALA A 80 -10.44 -0.57 -11.88
CA ALA A 80 -11.50 -1.11 -12.72
C ALA A 80 -12.84 -1.21 -11.94
N GLU A 81 -12.81 -1.73 -10.70
CA GLU A 81 -13.99 -1.81 -9.84
C GLU A 81 -14.58 -0.43 -9.53
N LEU A 82 -13.73 0.55 -9.20
CA LEU A 82 -14.15 1.93 -8.94
C LEU A 82 -14.70 2.62 -10.20
N SER A 83 -14.14 2.33 -11.37
CA SER A 83 -14.59 2.89 -12.65
C SER A 83 -15.93 2.32 -13.13
N LEU A 84 -16.25 1.10 -12.70
CA LEU A 84 -17.57 0.49 -12.92
C LEU A 84 -18.59 1.00 -11.90
N ARG A 85 -18.21 1.13 -10.62
CA ARG A 85 -19.09 1.68 -9.57
C ARG A 85 -19.46 3.15 -9.79
N SER A 86 -18.49 3.98 -10.21
CA SER A 86 -18.74 5.40 -10.48
C SER A 86 -19.62 5.65 -11.71
N ARG A 87 -19.76 4.68 -12.61
CA ARG A 87 -20.67 4.75 -13.78
C ARG A 87 -22.09 4.31 -13.47
N ASN A 88 -22.30 3.58 -12.37
CA ASN A 88 -23.60 3.05 -11.96
C ASN A 88 -24.24 3.90 -10.84
N GLN A 89 -23.78 5.15 -10.67
CA GLN A 89 -24.41 6.20 -9.87
C GLN A 89 -24.87 7.35 -10.76
#